data_AF-A0A8J5V022-F1
#
_entry.id   AF-A0A8J5V022-F1
#
_cell.length_a   1.000
_cell.length_b   1.000
_cell.length_c   1.000
_cell.angle_alpha   90.00
_cell.angle_beta   90.00
_cell.angle_gamma   90.00
#
_symmetry.space_group_name_H-M   'P 1'
#
loop_
_entity.id
_entity.type
_entity.pdbx_description
1 polymer ?
#
loop_
_entity_poly.entity_id
_entity_poly.type
_entity_poly.pdbx_seq_one_letter_code
_entity_poly.pdbx_strand_id
1 'polypeptide(L)'
;MPLIFESWVEVRPQETSGENSSLISNDTKDFLTSITSIMQLIIQFIDIVKPKIDDANIALDFCNKYKNNISKYFMNSFPYSFKAVQIAADKKTTASKRQNDFESAVINTCNKNCLEQNLNLSYIYMWIISYSQTNRLNEVSKQNCQKIVQFVNDSLNHWNNDPSIVSQLMKLVRLILINCSKILYKSGVNLESTVRAIIATSLKDSTLQVNIKLFKIFGDILLDQQNEINHDRNFIQFIKSLPDMLLKESIHDDIIKMINQVVLKYRQWVRAGLENNHTSILDNAKKIKIIGADNEKDSRLMICNLFYFMDGQLYY
;
A
#
# COMPACT_ATOMS: atom_id res chain seq x y z
N MET A 1 -24.40 0.38 -10.60
CA MET A 1 -23.56 1.59 -10.67
C MET A 1 -24.40 2.87 -10.75
N PRO A 2 -25.31 3.10 -11.73
CA PRO A 2 -26.13 4.33 -11.78
C PRO A 2 -26.89 4.61 -10.47
N LEU A 3 -27.65 3.62 -9.99
CA LEU A 3 -28.39 3.71 -8.72
C LEU A 3 -27.49 4.06 -7.52
N ILE A 4 -26.27 3.52 -7.47
CA ILE A 4 -25.30 3.85 -6.40
C ILE A 4 -24.95 5.34 -6.43
N PHE A 5 -24.76 5.92 -7.61
CA PHE A 5 -24.46 7.35 -7.71
C PHE A 5 -25.65 8.20 -7.32
N GLU A 6 -26.86 7.85 -7.78
CA GLU A 6 -28.09 8.56 -7.43
C GLU A 6 -28.32 8.54 -5.91
N SER A 7 -28.29 7.36 -5.30
CA SER A 7 -28.46 7.24 -3.84
C SER A 7 -27.33 7.93 -3.06
N TRP A 8 -26.10 7.93 -3.55
CA TRP A 8 -25.01 8.67 -2.88
C TRP A 8 -25.18 10.18 -2.95
N VAL A 9 -25.71 10.72 -4.06
CA VAL A 9 -25.95 12.16 -4.20
C VAL A 9 -26.91 12.69 -3.13
N GLU A 10 -27.86 11.86 -2.68
CA GLU A 10 -28.83 12.22 -1.64
C GLU A 10 -28.21 12.35 -0.25
N VAL A 11 -27.17 11.56 0.05
CA VAL A 11 -26.62 11.42 1.42
C VAL A 11 -25.19 11.91 1.58
N ARG A 12 -24.53 12.31 0.49
CA ARG A 12 -23.14 12.81 0.52
C ARG A 12 -23.05 14.16 1.25
N PRO A 13 -21.87 14.50 1.81
CA PRO A 13 -21.63 15.85 2.32
C PRO A 13 -21.93 16.89 1.24
N GLN A 14 -22.76 17.87 1.55
CA GLN A 14 -22.97 19.00 0.65
C GLN A 14 -21.76 19.93 0.72
N GLU A 15 -21.38 20.48 -0.44
CA GLU A 15 -20.29 21.47 -0.58
C GLU A 15 -20.69 22.77 0.12
N THR A 16 -20.67 22.76 1.45
CA THR A 16 -20.70 23.96 2.28
C THR A 16 -19.27 24.46 2.38
N SER A 17 -19.07 25.76 2.15
CA SER A 17 -17.77 26.43 2.03
C SER A 17 -17.01 26.55 3.36
N GLY A 18 -16.83 25.44 4.09
CA GLY A 18 -16.12 25.38 5.37
C GLY A 18 -15.43 24.03 5.62
N GLU A 19 -14.69 23.94 6.73
CA GLU A 19 -13.81 22.82 7.13
C GLU A 19 -14.52 21.46 7.34
N ASN A 20 -15.84 21.38 7.17
CA ASN A 20 -16.65 20.17 7.40
C ASN A 20 -17.04 19.42 6.12
N SER A 21 -16.45 19.75 4.96
CA SER A 21 -16.87 19.20 3.64
C SER A 21 -16.66 17.69 3.46
N SER A 22 -15.96 17.03 4.39
CA SER A 22 -15.70 15.58 4.39
C SER A 22 -16.36 14.82 5.54
N LEU A 23 -17.11 15.51 6.40
CA LEU A 23 -17.77 14.91 7.56
C LEU A 23 -19.06 14.19 7.14
N ILE A 24 -19.18 12.90 7.45
CA ILE A 24 -20.38 12.08 7.19
C ILE A 24 -21.06 11.64 8.48
N SER A 25 -22.37 11.34 8.41
CA SER A 25 -23.12 10.70 9.49
C SER A 25 -22.75 9.21 9.61
N ASN A 26 -23.19 8.56 10.69
CA ASN A 26 -23.00 7.11 10.84
C ASN A 26 -23.74 6.32 9.75
N ASP A 27 -25.00 6.68 9.46
CA ASP A 27 -25.79 6.03 8.42
C ASP A 27 -25.14 6.19 7.04
N THR A 28 -24.60 7.38 6.74
CA THR A 28 -23.85 7.63 5.49
C THR A 28 -22.56 6.82 5.44
N LYS A 29 -21.89 6.59 6.56
CA LYS A 29 -20.70 5.72 6.64
C LYS A 29 -21.06 4.26 6.36
N ASP A 30 -22.11 3.74 6.98
CA ASP A 30 -22.57 2.36 6.78
C ASP A 30 -23.03 2.15 5.33
N PHE A 31 -23.68 3.17 4.76
CA PHE A 31 -24.03 3.20 3.34
C PHE A 31 -22.78 3.22 2.44
N LEU A 32 -21.77 4.04 2.75
CA LEU A 32 -20.51 4.07 2.01
C LEU A 32 -19.77 2.71 2.06
N THR A 33 -19.84 2.02 3.21
CA THR A 33 -19.31 0.66 3.36
C THR A 33 -20.01 -0.32 2.42
N SER A 34 -21.33 -0.24 2.33
CA SER A 34 -22.14 -1.06 1.43
C SER A 34 -21.82 -0.78 -0.05
N ILE A 35 -21.75 0.51 -0.42
CA ILE A 35 -21.40 0.94 -1.78
C ILE A 35 -20.01 0.42 -2.17
N THR A 36 -19.01 0.65 -1.32
CA THR A 36 -17.63 0.27 -1.65
C THR A 36 -17.47 -1.24 -1.74
N SER A 37 -18.16 -1.99 -0.88
CA SER A 37 -18.23 -3.46 -0.98
C SER A 37 -18.83 -3.92 -2.32
N ILE A 38 -19.95 -3.34 -2.75
CA ILE A 38 -20.57 -3.69 -4.04
C ILE A 38 -19.61 -3.36 -5.21
N MET A 39 -18.98 -2.19 -5.19
CA MET A 39 -18.01 -1.82 -6.22
C MET A 39 -16.81 -2.77 -6.27
N GLN A 40 -16.31 -3.20 -5.11
CA GLN A 40 -15.23 -4.18 -5.04
C GLN A 40 -15.65 -5.56 -5.55
N LEU A 41 -16.87 -6.02 -5.28
CA LEU A 41 -17.39 -7.26 -5.85
C LEU A 41 -17.50 -7.19 -7.38
N ILE A 42 -17.91 -6.05 -7.92
CA ILE A 42 -17.93 -5.82 -9.37
C ILE A 42 -16.50 -5.87 -9.94
N ILE A 43 -15.53 -5.22 -9.30
CA ILE A 43 -14.12 -5.28 -9.70
C ILE A 43 -13.60 -6.72 -9.69
N GLN A 44 -13.85 -7.48 -8.62
CA GLN A 44 -13.45 -8.89 -8.52
C GLN A 44 -14.08 -9.74 -9.62
N PHE A 45 -15.37 -9.53 -9.91
CA PHE A 45 -16.05 -10.20 -11.01
C PHE A 45 -15.36 -9.90 -12.36
N ILE A 46 -15.05 -8.62 -12.63
CA ILE A 46 -14.35 -8.21 -13.84
C ILE A 46 -12.98 -8.88 -13.93
N ASP A 47 -12.19 -8.88 -12.85
CA ASP A 47 -10.86 -9.49 -12.83
C ASP A 47 -10.89 -11.02 -13.02
N ILE A 48 -11.96 -11.70 -12.58
CA ILE A 48 -12.18 -13.15 -12.79
C ILE A 48 -12.59 -13.47 -14.24
N VAL A 49 -13.43 -12.62 -14.84
CA VAL A 49 -14.01 -12.86 -16.16
C VAL A 49 -13.07 -12.44 -17.29
N LYS A 50 -12.34 -11.34 -17.11
CA LYS A 50 -11.41 -10.79 -18.11
C LYS A 50 -10.48 -11.82 -18.77
N PRO A 51 -9.76 -12.70 -18.04
CA PRO A 51 -8.85 -13.66 -18.67
C PRO A 51 -9.57 -14.78 -19.43
N LYS A 52 -10.90 -14.89 -19.34
CA LYS A 52 -11.71 -15.98 -19.93
C LYS A 52 -12.43 -15.58 -21.21
N ILE A 53 -12.40 -14.31 -21.58
CA ILE A 53 -13.10 -13.81 -22.77
C ILE A 53 -12.08 -13.07 -23.64
N ASP A 54 -11.72 -13.68 -24.77
CA ASP A 54 -10.63 -13.23 -25.66
C ASP A 54 -10.80 -11.80 -26.21
N ASP A 55 -12.03 -11.28 -26.25
CA ASP A 55 -12.36 -10.05 -26.98
C ASP A 55 -12.91 -8.92 -26.08
N ALA A 56 -13.02 -9.16 -24.77
CA ALA A 56 -13.80 -8.28 -23.91
C ALA A 56 -12.90 -7.37 -23.06
N ASN A 57 -12.74 -6.12 -23.51
CA ASN A 57 -12.10 -5.06 -22.74
C ASN A 57 -13.04 -4.51 -21.63
N ILE A 58 -13.75 -5.42 -20.93
CA ILE A 58 -14.81 -5.11 -19.95
C ILE A 58 -14.29 -4.18 -18.85
N ALA A 59 -13.06 -4.41 -18.39
CA ALA A 59 -12.42 -3.56 -17.39
C ALA A 59 -12.25 -2.12 -17.91
N LEU A 60 -11.75 -1.98 -19.14
CA LEU A 60 -11.59 -0.69 -19.78
C LEU A 60 -12.94 0.02 -19.98
N ASP A 61 -13.94 -0.68 -20.50
CA ASP A 61 -15.27 -0.13 -20.73
C ASP A 61 -15.92 0.34 -19.43
N PHE A 62 -15.80 -0.46 -18.38
CA PHE A 62 -16.26 -0.10 -17.05
C PHE A 62 -15.54 1.15 -16.54
N CYS A 63 -14.21 1.20 -16.66
CA CYS A 63 -13.42 2.34 -16.23
C CYS A 63 -13.79 3.61 -17.00
N ASN A 64 -13.84 3.56 -18.32
CA ASN A 64 -14.20 4.69 -19.18
C ASN A 64 -15.60 5.21 -18.87
N LYS A 65 -16.56 4.31 -18.60
CA LYS A 65 -17.95 4.67 -18.30
C LYS A 65 -18.10 5.35 -16.93
N TYR A 66 -17.35 4.92 -15.91
CA TYR A 66 -17.62 5.34 -14.53
C TYR A 66 -16.54 6.20 -13.88
N LYS A 67 -15.36 6.36 -14.48
CA LYS A 67 -14.24 7.17 -13.93
C LYS A 67 -14.67 8.58 -13.52
N ASN A 68 -15.35 9.30 -14.42
CA ASN A 68 -15.75 10.68 -14.16
C ASN A 68 -16.77 10.77 -13.01
N ASN A 69 -17.73 9.84 -12.96
CA ASN A 69 -18.73 9.80 -11.90
C ASN A 69 -18.09 9.47 -10.55
N ILE A 70 -17.15 8.52 -10.51
CA ILE A 70 -16.45 8.17 -9.27
C ILE A 70 -15.61 9.34 -8.78
N SER A 71 -14.87 10.00 -9.69
CA SER A 71 -14.15 11.23 -9.37
C SER A 71 -15.07 12.31 -8.78
N LYS A 72 -16.17 12.61 -9.47
CA LYS A 72 -17.11 13.68 -9.08
C LYS A 72 -17.80 13.39 -7.75
N TYR A 73 -18.29 12.16 -7.56
CA TYR A 73 -19.19 11.84 -6.46
C TYR A 73 -18.46 11.39 -5.19
N PHE A 74 -17.32 10.72 -5.31
CA PHE A 74 -16.58 10.17 -4.16
C PHE A 74 -15.25 10.89 -3.88
N MET A 75 -14.52 11.35 -4.90
CA MET A 75 -13.18 11.92 -4.67
C MET A 75 -13.16 13.40 -4.31
N ASN A 76 -14.23 14.15 -4.61
CA ASN A 76 -14.30 15.58 -4.28
C ASN A 76 -14.15 15.84 -2.77
N SER A 77 -14.87 15.08 -1.94
CA SER A 77 -14.88 15.20 -0.47
C SER A 77 -13.93 14.23 0.24
N PHE A 78 -13.16 13.44 -0.52
CA PHE A 78 -12.19 12.50 0.05
C PHE A 78 -10.97 13.23 0.66
N PRO A 79 -10.41 12.76 1.79
CA PRO A 79 -10.84 11.59 2.59
C PRO A 79 -12.01 11.89 3.51
N TYR A 80 -12.90 10.92 3.69
CA TYR A 80 -14.07 11.07 4.57
C TYR A 80 -13.70 10.89 6.03
N SER A 81 -14.41 11.58 6.91
CA SER A 81 -14.32 11.40 8.36
C SER A 81 -15.71 11.40 8.97
N PHE A 82 -15.87 10.79 10.15
CA PHE A 82 -17.11 10.92 10.92
C PHE A 82 -16.76 11.26 12.37
N LYS A 83 -17.51 12.19 12.96
CA LYS A 83 -17.48 12.43 14.40
C LYS A 83 -18.41 11.40 15.03
N ALA A 84 -17.84 10.44 15.77
CA ALA A 84 -18.65 9.69 16.71
C ALA A 84 -19.20 10.71 17.72
N VAL A 85 -20.50 10.96 17.69
CA VAL A 85 -21.16 11.63 18.81
C VAL A 85 -20.93 10.71 19.99
N GLN A 86 -20.00 11.09 20.88
CA GLN A 86 -19.95 10.48 22.20
C GLN A 86 -21.30 10.81 22.83
N ILE A 87 -22.23 9.86 22.79
CA ILE A 87 -23.35 9.83 23.71
C ILE A 87 -22.70 9.53 25.06
N ALA A 88 -22.19 10.58 25.70
CA ALA A 88 -21.92 10.59 27.12
C ALA A 88 -23.28 10.57 27.82
N ALA A 89 -23.93 9.41 27.81
CA ALA A 89 -24.75 9.03 28.93
C ALA A 89 -23.80 8.97 30.13
N ASP A 90 -24.09 9.80 31.13
CA ASP A 90 -23.49 9.84 32.46
C ASP A 90 -22.09 10.45 32.62
N LYS A 91 -22.06 11.78 32.80
CA LYS A 91 -21.97 12.36 34.16
C LYS A 91 -21.97 13.88 34.11
N LYS A 92 -22.95 14.47 34.79
CA LYS A 92 -22.90 15.85 35.29
C LYS A 92 -21.56 16.05 36.03
N THR A 93 -20.71 16.96 35.55
CA THR A 93 -20.00 17.92 36.40
C THR A 93 -19.34 19.02 35.58
N THR A 94 -19.80 20.24 35.85
CA THR A 94 -19.06 21.52 35.87
C THR A 94 -18.33 21.98 34.59
N ALA A 95 -18.88 23.06 34.03
CA ALA A 95 -18.26 23.95 33.06
C ALA A 95 -16.90 24.49 33.53
N SER A 96 -15.96 24.65 32.58
CA SER A 96 -15.05 25.79 32.38
C SER A 96 -13.70 25.36 31.78
N LYS A 97 -13.34 25.97 30.64
CA LYS A 97 -12.00 26.06 30.01
C LYS A 97 -11.32 24.77 29.49
N ARG A 98 -11.68 24.29 28.30
CA ARG A 98 -10.82 23.42 27.45
C ARG A 98 -11.11 23.53 25.95
N GLN A 99 -11.14 24.73 25.39
CA GLN A 99 -11.45 24.90 23.95
C GLN A 99 -10.24 24.68 23.03
N ASN A 100 -9.00 24.75 23.54
CA ASN A 100 -7.78 24.63 22.72
C ASN A 100 -7.20 23.20 22.64
N ASP A 101 -7.66 22.26 23.48
CA ASP A 101 -7.19 20.86 23.44
C ASP A 101 -8.03 19.97 22.51
N PHE A 102 -9.14 20.50 21.98
CA PHE A 102 -10.03 19.76 21.07
C PHE A 102 -9.55 19.79 19.62
N GLU A 103 -8.89 20.85 19.15
CA GLU A 103 -8.40 20.94 17.78
C GLU A 103 -7.24 19.96 17.50
N SER A 104 -6.33 19.80 18.46
CA SER A 104 -5.20 18.85 18.34
C SER A 104 -5.64 17.38 18.39
N ALA A 105 -6.73 17.08 19.11
CA ALA A 105 -7.34 15.74 19.12
C ALA A 105 -8.14 15.43 17.84
N VAL A 106 -8.74 16.45 17.21
CA VAL A 106 -9.52 16.31 15.96
C VAL A 106 -8.61 16.06 14.75
N ILE A 107 -7.43 16.68 14.70
CA ILE A 107 -6.47 16.46 13.60
C ILE A 107 -5.88 15.04 13.66
N ASN A 108 -5.63 14.50 14.86
CA ASN A 108 -5.09 13.15 15.06
C ASN A 108 -6.14 12.01 14.92
N THR A 109 -7.43 12.33 14.83
CA THR A 109 -8.51 11.33 14.69
C THR A 109 -9.11 11.25 13.29
N CYS A 110 -8.80 12.19 12.38
CA CYS A 110 -9.26 12.19 10.99
C CYS A 110 -8.99 10.87 10.24
N ASN A 111 -7.91 10.15 10.58
CA ASN A 111 -7.54 8.89 9.93
C ASN A 111 -8.13 7.61 10.56
N LYS A 112 -8.82 7.67 11.70
CA LYS A 112 -9.24 6.44 12.41
C LYS A 112 -10.70 6.04 12.17
N ASN A 113 -11.57 6.99 11.85
CA ASN A 113 -13.02 6.75 11.92
C ASN A 113 -13.63 6.20 10.61
N CYS A 114 -13.11 6.56 9.44
CA CYS A 114 -13.56 6.00 8.14
C CYS A 114 -12.43 5.28 7.38
N LEU A 115 -11.46 4.73 8.10
CA LEU A 115 -10.24 4.16 7.51
C LEU A 115 -10.56 3.08 6.47
N GLU A 116 -11.42 2.12 6.81
CA GLU A 116 -11.85 1.05 5.90
C GLU A 116 -12.50 1.60 4.63
N GLN A 117 -13.45 2.52 4.78
CA GLN A 117 -14.19 3.11 3.66
C GLN A 117 -13.25 3.88 2.74
N ASN A 118 -12.32 4.65 3.31
CA ASN A 118 -11.34 5.42 2.56
C ASN A 118 -10.31 4.51 1.86
N LEU A 119 -9.87 3.41 2.48
CA LEU A 119 -9.01 2.42 1.84
C LEU A 119 -9.73 1.74 0.66
N ASN A 120 -11.00 1.38 0.85
CA ASN A 120 -11.79 0.76 -0.21
C ASN A 120 -12.02 1.70 -1.39
N LEU A 121 -12.38 2.97 -1.14
CA LEU A 121 -12.49 4.00 -2.18
C LEU A 121 -11.17 4.24 -2.90
N SER A 122 -10.07 4.33 -2.15
CA SER A 122 -8.73 4.48 -2.72
C SER A 122 -8.40 3.31 -3.65
N TYR A 123 -8.69 2.08 -3.23
CA TYR A 123 -8.51 0.90 -4.06
C TYR A 123 -9.33 0.94 -5.34
N ILE A 124 -10.63 1.23 -5.24
CA ILE A 124 -11.54 1.34 -6.40
C ILE A 124 -11.02 2.38 -7.39
N TYR A 125 -10.66 3.57 -6.89
CA TYR A 125 -10.19 4.65 -7.75
C TYR A 125 -8.86 4.32 -8.40
N MET A 126 -7.89 3.80 -7.65
CA MET A 126 -6.59 3.41 -8.20
C MET A 126 -6.71 2.25 -9.20
N TRP A 127 -7.65 1.32 -8.99
CA TRP A 127 -7.92 0.25 -9.95
C TRP A 127 -8.39 0.84 -11.28
N ILE A 128 -9.31 1.81 -11.25
CA ILE A 128 -9.73 2.52 -12.47
C ILE A 128 -8.57 3.23 -13.15
N ILE A 129 -7.70 3.88 -12.39
CA ILE A 129 -6.52 4.59 -12.93
C ILE A 129 -5.55 3.61 -13.60
N SER A 130 -5.40 2.40 -13.07
CA SER A 130 -4.53 1.37 -13.65
C SER A 130 -4.94 0.92 -15.07
N TYR A 131 -6.21 1.10 -15.42
CA TYR A 131 -6.76 0.79 -16.75
C TYR A 131 -6.83 2.00 -17.68
N SER A 132 -6.31 3.15 -17.28
CA SER A 132 -6.33 4.35 -18.10
C SER A 132 -5.45 4.17 -19.34
N GLN A 133 -6.04 4.23 -20.53
CA GLN A 133 -5.31 4.14 -21.81
C GLN A 133 -4.42 5.36 -22.08
N THR A 134 -4.72 6.49 -21.43
CA THR A 134 -3.92 7.71 -21.61
C THR A 134 -2.62 7.58 -20.83
N ASN A 135 -1.50 7.88 -21.50
CA ASN A 135 -0.18 7.94 -20.87
C ASN A 135 -0.04 9.07 -19.81
N ARG A 136 -1.05 9.93 -19.68
CA ARG A 136 -1.08 11.04 -18.71
C ARG A 136 -2.48 11.19 -18.13
N LEU A 137 -2.53 11.55 -16.86
CA LEU A 137 -3.74 11.93 -16.14
C LEU A 137 -4.13 13.37 -16.48
N ASN A 138 -5.44 13.64 -16.47
CA ASN A 138 -5.93 15.02 -16.42
C ASN A 138 -5.71 15.60 -15.01
N GLU A 139 -5.83 16.92 -14.87
CA GLU A 139 -5.50 17.62 -13.63
C GLU A 139 -6.33 17.14 -12.44
N VAL A 140 -7.64 16.94 -12.62
CA VAL A 140 -8.54 16.42 -11.58
C VAL A 140 -8.11 15.02 -11.13
N SER A 141 -7.80 14.13 -12.07
CA SER A 141 -7.33 12.77 -11.74
C SER A 141 -5.99 12.78 -11.03
N LYS A 142 -5.07 13.65 -11.44
CA LYS A 142 -3.77 13.85 -10.80
C LYS A 142 -3.92 14.30 -9.35
N GLN A 143 -4.77 15.30 -9.10
CA GLN A 143 -5.06 15.79 -7.74
C GLN A 143 -5.66 14.69 -6.86
N ASN A 144 -6.62 13.93 -7.39
CA ASN A 144 -7.20 12.79 -6.65
C ASN A 144 -6.17 11.71 -6.33
N CYS A 145 -5.28 11.38 -7.28
CA CYS A 145 -4.19 10.44 -7.03
C CYS A 145 -3.22 10.95 -5.96
N GLN A 146 -2.89 12.26 -5.95
CA GLN A 146 -2.06 12.86 -4.91
C GLN A 146 -2.71 12.76 -3.52
N LYS A 147 -4.01 13.05 -3.40
CA LYS A 147 -4.77 12.86 -2.16
C LYS A 147 -4.72 11.41 -1.66
N ILE A 148 -4.91 10.44 -2.56
CA ILE A 148 -4.83 9.00 -2.21
C ILE A 148 -3.43 8.62 -1.77
N VAL A 149 -2.39 9.02 -2.51
CA VAL A 149 -1.00 8.73 -2.17
C VAL A 149 -0.63 9.32 -0.81
N GLN A 150 -1.06 10.55 -0.51
CA GLN A 150 -0.88 11.16 0.80
C GLN A 150 -1.59 10.36 1.90
N PHE A 151 -2.86 10.02 1.70
CA PHE A 151 -3.63 9.20 2.64
C PHE A 151 -2.98 7.82 2.91
N VAL A 152 -2.45 7.17 1.88
CA VAL A 152 -1.72 5.90 2.02
C VAL A 152 -0.44 6.10 2.83
N ASN A 153 0.33 7.17 2.58
CA ASN A 153 1.53 7.48 3.35
C ASN A 153 1.21 7.70 4.83
N ASP A 154 0.15 8.45 5.12
CA ASP A 154 -0.30 8.70 6.48
C ASP A 154 -0.76 7.41 7.17
N SER A 155 -1.43 6.52 6.43
CA SER A 155 -1.86 5.20 6.93
C SER A 155 -0.69 4.26 7.21
N LEU A 156 0.37 4.29 6.38
CA LEU A 156 1.60 3.52 6.58
C LEU A 156 2.39 4.04 7.79
N ASN A 157 2.40 5.35 8.00
CA ASN A 157 3.07 5.99 9.14
C ASN A 157 2.32 5.76 10.46
N HIS A 158 0.98 5.71 10.43
CA HIS A 158 0.11 5.49 11.58
C HIS A 158 -0.52 4.10 11.53
N TRP A 159 0.34 3.09 11.55
CA TRP A 159 -0.01 1.69 11.36
C TRP A 159 -1.17 1.21 12.25
N ASN A 160 -2.06 0.40 11.66
CA ASN A 160 -3.17 -0.26 12.38
C ASN A 160 -2.89 -1.77 12.52
N ASN A 161 -3.18 -2.34 13.68
CA ASN A 161 -2.97 -3.77 13.96
C ASN A 161 -4.15 -4.65 13.52
N ASP A 162 -5.27 -4.07 13.08
CA ASP A 162 -6.40 -4.83 12.54
C ASP A 162 -6.00 -5.60 11.25
N PRO A 163 -6.03 -6.94 11.25
CA PRO A 163 -5.65 -7.76 10.11
C PRO A 163 -6.42 -7.45 8.82
N SER A 164 -7.69 -7.07 8.92
CA SER A 164 -8.55 -6.72 7.77
C SER A 164 -8.06 -5.44 7.10
N ILE A 165 -7.86 -4.39 7.90
CA ILE A 165 -7.33 -3.10 7.45
C ILE A 165 -5.93 -3.24 6.86
N VAL A 166 -5.07 -4.01 7.52
CA VAL A 166 -3.73 -4.33 7.00
C VAL A 166 -3.83 -5.00 5.63
N SER A 167 -4.70 -5.99 5.49
CA SER A 167 -4.90 -6.69 4.21
C SER A 167 -5.34 -5.74 3.10
N GLN A 168 -6.30 -4.84 3.38
CA GLN A 168 -6.77 -3.83 2.44
C GLN A 168 -5.66 -2.83 2.06
N LEU A 169 -4.92 -2.31 3.04
CA LEU A 169 -3.82 -1.38 2.81
C LEU A 169 -2.72 -2.04 1.95
N MET A 170 -2.36 -3.29 2.22
CA MET A 170 -1.36 -4.01 1.40
C MET A 170 -1.84 -4.26 -0.03
N LYS A 171 -3.13 -4.58 -0.23
CA LYS A 171 -3.71 -4.68 -1.58
C LYS A 171 -3.63 -3.36 -2.33
N LEU A 172 -3.96 -2.25 -1.67
CA LEU A 172 -3.88 -0.91 -2.24
C LEU A 172 -2.44 -0.50 -2.57
N VAL A 173 -1.50 -0.71 -1.65
CA VAL A 173 -0.08 -0.43 -1.87
C VAL A 173 0.46 -1.23 -3.06
N ARG A 174 0.16 -2.53 -3.12
CA ARG A 174 0.53 -3.38 -4.27
C ARG A 174 -0.01 -2.82 -5.57
N LEU A 175 -1.30 -2.46 -5.61
CA LEU A 175 -1.94 -1.89 -6.80
C LEU A 175 -1.27 -0.57 -7.24
N ILE A 176 -0.94 0.31 -6.30
CA ILE A 176 -0.26 1.58 -6.61
C ILE A 176 1.13 1.34 -7.19
N LEU A 177 1.95 0.51 -6.54
CA LEU A 177 3.34 0.31 -6.94
C LEU A 177 3.52 -0.58 -8.17
N ILE A 178 2.67 -1.60 -8.34
CA ILE A 178 2.78 -2.55 -9.45
C ILE A 178 2.01 -2.06 -10.67
N ASN A 179 0.75 -1.66 -10.50
CA ASN A 179 -0.14 -1.42 -11.64
C ASN A 179 -0.25 0.07 -12.00
N CYS A 180 0.00 0.99 -11.05
CA CYS A 180 -0.20 2.43 -11.28
C CYS A 180 1.10 3.23 -11.39
N SER A 181 2.26 2.69 -11.00
CA SER A 181 3.51 3.45 -10.90
C SER A 181 3.85 4.19 -12.19
N LYS A 182 3.77 3.51 -13.34
CA LYS A 182 4.02 4.08 -14.66
C LYS A 182 3.16 5.31 -14.98
N ILE A 183 1.85 5.22 -14.80
CA ILE A 183 0.95 6.34 -15.11
C ILE A 183 1.10 7.49 -14.10
N LEU A 184 1.38 7.17 -12.84
CA LEU A 184 1.59 8.16 -11.78
C LEU A 184 2.85 8.99 -12.02
N TYR A 185 4.00 8.34 -12.25
CA TYR A 185 5.24 9.05 -12.54
C TYR A 185 5.15 9.89 -13.82
N LYS A 186 4.58 9.33 -14.91
CA LYS A 186 4.35 10.08 -16.16
C LYS A 186 3.45 11.31 -15.98
N SER A 187 2.59 11.29 -14.96
CA SER A 187 1.68 12.39 -14.62
C SER A 187 2.23 13.32 -13.53
N GLY A 188 3.46 13.10 -13.07
CA GLY A 188 4.11 13.91 -12.04
C GLY A 188 3.60 13.66 -10.63
N VAL A 189 3.01 12.50 -10.35
CA VAL A 189 2.67 12.05 -8.99
C VAL A 189 3.86 11.26 -8.45
N ASN A 190 4.56 11.82 -7.47
CA ASN A 190 5.75 11.19 -6.89
C ASN A 190 5.37 10.11 -5.86
N LEU A 191 5.97 8.92 -5.99
CA LEU A 191 5.81 7.78 -5.07
C LEU A 191 6.99 7.61 -4.10
N GLU A 192 7.99 8.48 -4.15
CA GLU A 192 9.21 8.41 -3.34
C GLU A 192 8.90 8.33 -1.84
N SER A 193 7.98 9.16 -1.34
CA SER A 193 7.56 9.15 0.06
C SER A 193 6.84 7.86 0.43
N THR A 194 6.09 7.27 -0.51
CA THR A 194 5.41 5.99 -0.34
C THR A 194 6.40 4.84 -0.26
N VAL A 195 7.37 4.79 -1.18
CA VAL A 195 8.46 3.81 -1.16
C VAL A 195 9.22 3.90 0.16
N ARG A 196 9.58 5.11 0.59
CA ARG A 196 10.27 5.33 1.88
C ARG A 196 9.43 4.88 3.07
N ALA A 197 8.15 5.21 3.11
CA ALA A 197 7.25 4.80 4.18
C ALA A 197 7.14 3.27 4.26
N ILE A 198 7.02 2.59 3.11
CA ILE A 198 6.95 1.13 3.06
C ILE A 198 8.26 0.48 3.52
N ILE A 199 9.40 0.98 3.05
CA ILE A 199 10.72 0.49 3.49
C ILE A 199 10.85 0.66 5.01
N ALA A 200 10.54 1.85 5.54
CA ALA A 200 10.59 2.12 6.97
C ALA A 200 9.67 1.18 7.76
N THR A 201 8.46 0.92 7.28
CA THR A 201 7.51 -0.01 7.91
C THR A 201 8.01 -1.46 7.85
N SER A 202 8.62 -1.88 6.75
CA SER A 202 9.17 -3.24 6.60
C SER A 202 10.40 -3.52 7.45
N LEU A 203 11.16 -2.46 7.79
CA LEU A 203 12.37 -2.56 8.60
C LEU A 203 12.12 -2.39 10.10
N LYS A 204 11.01 -1.74 10.48
CA LYS A 204 10.53 -1.75 11.87
C LYS A 204 10.14 -3.18 12.27
N ASP A 205 10.19 -3.48 13.57
CA ASP A 205 9.60 -4.69 14.17
C ASP A 205 8.06 -4.65 14.11
N SER A 206 7.51 -4.35 12.92
CA SER A 206 6.11 -4.52 12.62
C SER A 206 5.77 -6.02 12.68
N THR A 207 4.49 -6.35 12.83
CA THR A 207 4.08 -7.75 12.96
C THR A 207 4.59 -8.56 11.77
N LEU A 208 5.13 -9.75 12.02
CA LEU A 208 5.79 -10.61 11.02
C LEU A 208 5.01 -10.71 9.69
N GLN A 209 3.67 -10.76 9.76
CA GLN A 209 2.79 -10.82 8.61
C GLN A 209 2.87 -9.60 7.68
N VAL A 210 3.09 -8.41 8.22
CA VAL A 210 3.21 -7.16 7.46
C VAL A 210 4.50 -7.16 6.68
N ASN A 211 5.61 -7.48 7.36
CA ASN A 211 6.91 -7.59 6.74
C ASN A 211 6.86 -8.57 5.56
N ILE A 212 6.32 -9.78 5.76
CA ILE A 212 6.17 -10.77 4.69
C ILE A 212 5.39 -10.20 3.48
N LYS A 213 4.24 -9.55 3.73
CA LYS A 213 3.44 -8.95 2.64
C LYS A 213 4.20 -7.85 1.90
N LEU A 214 4.95 -7.01 2.61
CA LEU A 214 5.77 -5.95 2.01
C LEU A 214 6.95 -6.50 1.22
N PHE A 215 7.66 -7.49 1.75
CA PHE A 215 8.73 -8.17 1.04
C PHE A 215 8.22 -8.87 -0.22
N LYS A 216 7.01 -9.44 -0.18
CA LYS A 216 6.37 -9.99 -1.39
C LYS A 216 6.13 -8.91 -2.44
N ILE A 217 5.64 -7.73 -2.05
CA ILE A 217 5.45 -6.59 -2.97
C ILE A 217 6.79 -6.17 -3.57
N PHE A 218 7.86 -6.08 -2.77
CA PHE A 218 9.19 -5.78 -3.29
C PHE A 218 9.68 -6.84 -4.28
N GLY A 219 9.47 -8.13 -3.99
CA GLY A 219 9.73 -9.22 -4.92
C GLY A 219 8.99 -9.04 -6.25
N ASP A 220 7.69 -8.71 -6.20
CA ASP A 220 6.89 -8.47 -7.41
C ASP A 220 7.41 -7.27 -8.24
N ILE A 221 7.81 -6.17 -7.58
CA ILE A 221 8.45 -5.01 -8.24
C ILE A 221 9.75 -5.44 -8.92
N LEU A 222 10.56 -6.22 -8.21
CA LEU A 222 11.85 -6.68 -8.71
C LEU A 222 11.67 -7.60 -9.91
N LEU A 223 10.59 -8.39 -9.99
CA LEU A 223 10.30 -9.26 -11.13
C LEU A 223 9.88 -8.47 -12.37
N ASP A 224 9.12 -7.38 -12.21
CA ASP A 224 8.68 -6.50 -13.29
C ASP A 224 9.79 -5.51 -13.71
N GLN A 225 10.51 -5.81 -14.79
CA GLN A 225 11.58 -4.95 -15.32
C GLN A 225 11.10 -3.57 -15.78
N GLN A 226 9.82 -3.44 -16.14
CA GLN A 226 9.27 -2.18 -16.66
C GLN A 226 8.71 -1.29 -15.54
N ASN A 227 8.80 -1.74 -14.29
CA ASN A 227 8.30 -0.98 -13.16
C ASN A 227 9.21 0.23 -12.89
N GLU A 228 8.63 1.43 -12.91
CA GLU A 228 9.33 2.69 -12.66
C GLU A 228 9.99 2.75 -11.27
N ILE A 229 9.49 1.99 -10.30
CA ILE A 229 10.05 1.94 -8.94
C ILE A 229 11.47 1.37 -8.93
N ASN A 230 11.86 0.56 -9.92
CA ASN A 230 13.24 0.06 -10.04
C ASN A 230 14.26 1.20 -10.27
N HIS A 231 13.81 2.39 -10.66
CA HIS A 231 14.65 3.58 -10.81
C HIS A 231 14.59 4.52 -9.59
N ASP A 232 13.78 4.22 -8.58
CA ASP A 232 13.68 5.02 -7.36
C ASP A 232 14.94 4.86 -6.49
N ARG A 233 15.52 5.99 -6.07
CA ARG A 233 16.77 6.00 -5.30
C ARG A 233 16.64 5.34 -3.93
N ASN A 234 15.50 5.54 -3.25
CA ASN A 234 15.26 4.92 -1.94
C ASN A 234 15.09 3.42 -2.09
N PHE A 235 14.41 2.98 -3.16
CA PHE A 235 14.29 1.56 -3.47
C PHE A 235 15.65 0.92 -3.75
N ILE A 236 16.46 1.52 -4.63
CA ILE A 236 17.82 1.03 -4.93
C ILE A 236 18.66 0.98 -3.65
N GLN A 237 18.60 2.02 -2.80
CA GLN A 237 19.35 2.04 -1.55
C GLN A 237 18.89 0.93 -0.59
N PHE A 238 17.60 0.67 -0.50
CA PHE A 238 17.07 -0.46 0.25
C PHE A 238 17.60 -1.78 -0.28
N ILE A 239 17.58 -2.01 -1.60
CA ILE A 239 18.14 -3.22 -2.20
C ILE A 239 19.62 -3.39 -1.84
N LYS A 240 20.41 -2.31 -1.86
CA LYS A 240 21.83 -2.33 -1.45
C LYS A 240 22.05 -2.70 0.02
N SER A 241 21.09 -2.39 0.90
CA SER A 241 21.15 -2.72 2.33
C SER A 241 20.66 -4.14 2.67
N LEU A 242 20.07 -4.86 1.72
CA LEU A 242 19.54 -6.20 1.96
C LEU A 242 20.58 -7.22 2.48
N PRO A 243 21.85 -7.22 2.02
CA PRO A 243 22.88 -8.09 2.60
C PRO A 243 23.05 -7.89 4.11
N ASP A 244 22.90 -6.67 4.63
CA ASP A 244 23.02 -6.37 6.06
C ASP A 244 21.91 -7.06 6.88
N MET A 245 20.78 -7.42 6.26
CA MET A 245 19.72 -8.17 6.93
C MET A 245 20.16 -9.58 7.33
N LEU A 246 21.15 -10.16 6.65
CA LEU A 246 21.72 -11.47 6.97
C LEU A 246 22.62 -11.44 8.21
N LEU A 247 22.93 -10.25 8.74
CA LEU A 247 23.70 -10.05 9.96
C LEU A 247 22.80 -9.94 11.21
N LYS A 248 21.48 -9.91 11.04
CA LYS A 248 20.53 -9.86 12.17
C LYS A 248 20.51 -11.18 12.95
N GLU A 249 20.02 -11.14 14.18
CA GLU A 249 19.84 -12.34 15.02
C GLU A 249 18.76 -13.29 14.48
N SER A 250 17.78 -12.75 13.77
CA SER A 250 16.71 -13.53 13.14
C SER A 250 16.32 -12.97 11.77
N ILE A 251 15.88 -13.86 10.89
CA ILE A 251 15.42 -13.52 9.54
C ILE A 251 14.30 -14.46 9.10
N HIS A 252 13.34 -13.95 8.33
CA HIS A 252 12.30 -14.78 7.73
C HIS A 252 12.80 -15.43 6.43
N ASP A 253 12.37 -16.67 6.16
CA ASP A 253 12.77 -17.41 4.96
C ASP A 253 12.44 -16.67 3.65
N ASP A 254 11.27 -16.02 3.58
CA ASP A 254 10.88 -15.20 2.42
C ASP A 254 11.88 -14.06 2.12
N ILE A 255 12.53 -13.50 3.14
CA ILE A 255 13.53 -12.45 2.96
C ILE A 255 14.79 -13.07 2.37
N ILE A 256 15.22 -14.25 2.84
CA ILE A 256 16.36 -14.99 2.26
C ILE A 256 16.10 -15.29 0.78
N LYS A 257 14.90 -15.78 0.44
CA LYS A 257 14.48 -16.04 -0.94
C LYS A 257 14.51 -14.77 -1.80
N MET A 258 14.02 -13.65 -1.27
CA MET A 258 14.08 -12.36 -1.97
C MET A 258 15.53 -11.91 -2.18
N ILE A 259 16.41 -12.02 -1.18
CA ILE A 259 17.83 -11.67 -1.32
C ILE A 259 18.49 -12.50 -2.43
N ASN A 260 18.20 -13.80 -2.49
CA ASN A 260 18.69 -14.67 -3.57
C ASN A 260 18.23 -14.18 -4.95
N GLN A 261 16.94 -13.83 -5.10
CA GLN A 261 16.42 -13.28 -6.35
C GLN A 261 17.09 -11.95 -6.73
N VAL A 262 17.34 -11.08 -5.74
CA VAL A 262 18.05 -9.81 -5.93
C VAL A 262 19.49 -10.05 -6.40
N VAL A 263 20.22 -10.98 -5.79
CA VAL A 263 21.60 -11.28 -6.17
C VAL A 263 21.68 -11.77 -7.62
N LEU A 264 20.73 -12.61 -8.04
CA LEU A 264 20.67 -13.10 -9.42
C LEU A 264 20.38 -11.99 -10.44
N LYS A 265 19.47 -11.07 -10.12
CA LYS A 265 18.99 -10.05 -11.07
C LYS A 265 19.75 -8.72 -11.01
N TYR A 266 20.19 -8.32 -9.83
CA TYR A 266 20.79 -7.01 -9.53
C TYR A 266 22.15 -7.16 -8.83
N ARG A 267 22.96 -8.14 -9.25
CA ARG A 267 24.28 -8.45 -8.69
C ARG A 267 25.14 -7.22 -8.42
N GLN A 268 25.19 -6.28 -9.36
CA GLN A 268 26.00 -5.06 -9.22
C GLN A 268 25.58 -4.17 -8.04
N TRP A 269 24.30 -4.19 -7.65
CA TRP A 269 23.80 -3.35 -6.56
C TRP A 269 24.21 -3.92 -5.19
N VAL A 270 24.11 -5.23 -5.03
CA VAL A 270 24.37 -5.91 -3.75
C VAL A 270 25.81 -6.39 -3.57
N ARG A 271 26.63 -6.33 -4.63
CA ARG A 271 27.99 -6.86 -4.66
C ARG A 271 28.86 -6.35 -3.53
N ALA A 272 28.96 -5.03 -3.38
CA ALA A 272 29.80 -4.42 -2.35
C ALA A 272 29.34 -4.80 -0.93
N GLY A 273 28.03 -4.89 -0.69
CA GLY A 273 27.48 -5.30 0.60
C GLY A 273 27.81 -6.76 0.95
N LEU A 274 27.75 -7.66 -0.04
CA LEU A 274 28.14 -9.06 0.15
C LEU A 274 29.65 -9.21 0.36
N GLU A 275 30.48 -8.56 -0.46
CA GLU A 275 31.95 -8.65 -0.35
C GLU A 275 32.45 -8.11 1.00
N ASN A 276 31.94 -6.95 1.44
CA ASN A 276 32.36 -6.34 2.70
C ASN A 276 31.95 -7.16 3.94
N ASN A 277 30.81 -7.86 3.85
CA ASN A 277 30.24 -8.60 4.99
C ASN A 277 30.44 -10.12 4.88
N HIS A 278 31.22 -10.62 3.91
CA HIS A 278 31.31 -12.04 3.57
C HIS A 278 31.52 -12.93 4.79
N THR A 279 32.60 -12.70 5.53
CA THR A 279 32.98 -13.52 6.69
C THR A 279 31.91 -13.47 7.79
N SER A 280 31.40 -12.27 8.10
CA SER A 280 30.36 -12.07 9.10
C SER A 280 29.04 -12.74 8.72
N ILE A 281 28.66 -12.74 7.44
CA ILE A 281 27.46 -13.43 6.95
C ILE A 281 27.63 -14.95 7.08
N LEU A 282 28.76 -15.52 6.70
CA LEU A 282 29.00 -16.97 6.83
C LEU A 282 29.03 -17.43 8.29
N ASP A 283 29.64 -16.64 9.17
CA ASP A 283 29.66 -16.93 10.61
C ASP A 283 28.25 -16.82 11.22
N ASN A 284 27.47 -15.81 10.80
CA ASN A 284 26.10 -15.65 11.27
C ASN A 284 25.15 -16.68 10.65
N ALA A 285 25.38 -17.18 9.43
CA ALA A 285 24.56 -18.18 8.78
C ALA A 285 24.42 -19.48 9.60
N LYS A 286 25.37 -19.76 10.49
CA LYS A 286 25.33 -20.90 11.43
C LYS A 286 24.46 -20.64 12.67
N LYS A 287 24.26 -19.38 13.04
CA LYS A 287 23.67 -18.95 14.32
C LYS A 287 22.32 -18.26 14.17
N ILE A 288 22.09 -17.62 13.02
CA ILE A 288 20.87 -16.86 12.73
C ILE A 288 19.63 -17.74 12.90
N LYS A 289 18.61 -17.19 13.57
CA LYS A 289 17.32 -17.85 13.73
C LYS A 289 16.48 -17.64 12.47
N ILE A 290 16.15 -18.73 11.79
CA ILE A 290 15.34 -18.68 10.57
C ILE A 290 13.88 -18.90 10.95
N ILE A 291 13.01 -17.97 10.57
CA ILE A 291 11.59 -17.99 10.91
C ILE A 291 10.79 -18.37 9.66
N GLY A 292 9.81 -19.26 9.82
CA GLY A 292 8.87 -19.62 8.75
C GLY A 292 9.44 -20.50 7.65
N ALA A 293 10.61 -21.12 7.85
CA ALA A 293 11.16 -22.10 6.93
C ALA A 293 10.55 -23.49 7.17
N ASP A 294 10.15 -24.17 6.08
CA ASP A 294 9.80 -25.59 6.13
C ASP A 294 11.03 -26.46 6.43
N ASN A 295 12.18 -26.06 5.90
CA ASN A 295 13.48 -26.69 6.13
C ASN A 295 14.58 -25.63 6.32
N GLU A 296 15.02 -25.42 7.56
CA GLU A 296 16.07 -24.45 7.85
C GLU A 296 17.39 -24.73 7.12
N LYS A 297 17.71 -26.00 6.82
CA LYS A 297 18.95 -26.34 6.13
C LYS A 297 18.98 -25.74 4.72
N ASP A 298 17.85 -25.76 4.02
CA ASP A 298 17.74 -25.21 2.67
C ASP A 298 17.90 -23.68 2.71
N SER A 299 17.27 -23.02 3.68
CA SER A 299 17.41 -21.57 3.88
C SER A 299 18.86 -21.19 4.21
N ARG A 300 19.56 -21.96 5.06
CA ARG A 300 20.99 -21.73 5.36
C ARG A 300 21.86 -21.97 4.13
N LEU A 301 21.57 -23.01 3.36
CA LEU A 301 22.26 -23.28 2.08
C LEU A 301 22.04 -22.14 1.09
N MET A 302 20.84 -21.58 1.01
CA MET A 302 20.55 -20.40 0.20
C MET A 302 21.37 -19.17 0.62
N ILE A 303 21.67 -18.99 1.92
CA ILE A 303 22.56 -17.92 2.38
C ILE A 303 24.00 -18.17 1.91
N CYS A 304 24.51 -19.39 2.08
CA CYS A 304 25.85 -19.76 1.61
C CYS A 304 25.99 -19.59 0.08
N ASN A 305 24.95 -19.99 -0.66
CA ASN A 305 24.92 -19.91 -2.12
C ASN A 305 24.89 -18.47 -2.65
N LEU A 306 24.64 -17.44 -1.83
CA LEU A 306 24.73 -16.04 -2.28
C LEU A 306 26.13 -15.72 -2.82
N PHE A 307 27.17 -16.25 -2.18
CA PHE A 307 28.56 -16.04 -2.58
C PHE A 307 28.95 -16.88 -3.81
N TYR A 308 28.29 -18.02 -4.00
CA TYR A 308 28.45 -18.82 -5.21
C TYR A 308 28.10 -18.01 -6.47
N PHE A 309 26.98 -17.28 -6.44
CA PHE A 309 26.56 -16.42 -7.55
C PHE A 309 27.44 -15.17 -7.75
N MET A 310 28.30 -14.87 -6.76
CA MET A 310 29.22 -13.73 -6.75
C MET A 310 30.61 -14.07 -7.29
N ASP A 311 31.08 -15.31 -7.16
CA ASP A 311 32.43 -15.72 -7.60
C ASP A 311 32.42 -16.64 -8.83
N GLY A 312 31.26 -17.17 -9.24
CA GLY A 312 31.15 -18.04 -10.42
C GLY A 312 31.81 -19.41 -10.26
N GLN A 313 32.18 -19.81 -9.03
CA GLN A 313 32.80 -21.13 -8.73
C GLN A 313 31.92 -21.97 -7.81
N LEU A 314 31.40 -23.09 -8.33
CA LEU A 314 30.52 -24.04 -7.63
C LEU A 314 31.25 -24.63 -6.43
N TYR A 315 30.70 -24.44 -5.23
CA TYR A 315 31.08 -25.21 -4.05
C TYR A 315 29.94 -26.16 -3.72
N TYR A 316 30.24 -27.47 -3.82
CA TYR A 316 29.36 -28.60 -3.55
C TYR A 316 29.23 -28.89 -2.05
#